data_AF-B4Q3D3-F1
#
_entry.id   AF-B4Q3D3-F1
#
_cell.length_a   1.000
_cell.length_b   1.000
_cell.length_c   1.000
_cell.angle_alpha   90.00
_cell.angle_beta   90.00
_cell.angle_gamma   90.00
#
_symmetry.space_group_name_H-M   'P 1'
#
loop_
_entity.id
_entity.type
_entity.pdbx_description
1 polymer ?
#
loop_
_entity_poly.entity_id
_entity_poly.type
_entity_poly.pdbx_seq_one_letter_code
_entity_poly.pdbx_strand_id
1 'polypeptide(L)'
;LSVLHTSASLALNESWDPDVRDDMEMMLNKIVPEGLPYRHSCEGPDDMPAHVKACFLGSSLTIPITDGKLSLGTWQGVWLCEHRDQAGSRKLKNLAKANMAQQRAAAVIAASRGGLWTSHRSKWETLRDGVDIDDVTKMSTRTRT
;
A
#
# COMPACT_ATOMS: atom_id res chain seq x y z
N LEU A 1 8.70 3.46 6.14
CA LEU A 1 8.34 2.70 4.91
C LEU A 1 8.07 3.70 3.80
N SER A 2 8.55 3.46 2.58
CA SER A 2 8.34 4.36 1.43
C SER A 2 8.02 3.58 0.16
N VAL A 3 7.15 4.12 -0.70
CA VAL A 3 6.92 3.62 -2.07
C VAL A 3 7.78 4.40 -3.06
N LEU A 4 8.44 3.69 -3.97
CA LEU A 4 9.35 4.27 -4.97
C LEU A 4 8.65 4.55 -6.30
N HIS A 5 7.41 5.04 -6.25
CA HIS A 5 6.56 5.30 -7.41
C HIS A 5 5.80 6.61 -7.20
N THR A 6 5.61 7.37 -8.28
CA THR A 6 4.97 8.70 -8.25
C THR A 6 3.48 8.67 -8.52
N SER A 7 2.93 7.52 -8.90
CA SER A 7 1.51 7.25 -9.15
C SER A 7 0.90 6.26 -8.16
N ALA A 8 1.59 6.00 -7.05
CA ALA A 8 1.12 5.20 -5.93
C ALA A 8 1.51 5.87 -4.61
N SER A 9 0.77 5.58 -3.53
CA SER A 9 1.01 6.16 -2.20
C SER A 9 0.92 5.12 -1.10
N LEU A 10 1.19 5.55 0.14
CA LEU A 10 0.98 4.76 1.33
C LEU A 10 0.08 5.52 2.30
N ALA A 11 -0.82 4.80 2.98
CA ALA A 11 -1.71 5.39 3.98
C ALA A 11 -1.89 4.47 5.19
N LEU A 12 -2.30 5.04 6.32
CA LEU A 12 -2.86 4.32 7.45
C LEU A 12 -4.35 4.58 7.50
N ASN A 13 -5.16 3.52 7.49
CA ASN A 13 -6.61 3.65 7.60
C ASN A 13 -7.22 2.36 8.17
N GLU A 14 -8.54 2.33 8.31
CA GLU A 14 -9.27 1.16 8.79
C GLU A 14 -9.03 -0.07 7.90
N SER A 15 -8.65 -1.20 8.50
CA SER A 15 -8.36 -2.45 7.79
C SER A 15 -9.37 -3.56 8.11
N TRP A 16 -10.49 -3.21 8.75
CA TRP A 16 -11.52 -4.15 9.17
C TRP A 16 -12.62 -4.29 8.12
N ASP A 17 -13.33 -3.19 7.83
CA ASP A 17 -14.43 -3.14 6.88
C ASP A 17 -13.92 -2.94 5.44
N PRO A 18 -14.22 -3.86 4.50
CA PRO A 18 -13.85 -3.68 3.09
C PRO A 18 -14.48 -2.44 2.44
N ASP A 19 -15.67 -2.00 2.89
CA ASP A 19 -16.40 -0.88 2.27
C ASP A 19 -15.62 0.44 2.39
N VAL A 20 -14.78 0.60 3.42
CA VAL A 20 -13.91 1.77 3.59
C VAL A 20 -12.95 1.93 2.41
N ARG A 21 -12.48 0.85 1.79
CA ARG A 21 -11.59 0.93 0.62
C ARG A 21 -12.35 1.44 -0.61
N ASP A 22 -13.57 0.93 -0.82
CA ASP A 22 -14.40 1.31 -1.95
C ASP A 22 -14.87 2.78 -1.83
N ASP A 23 -15.24 3.21 -0.61
CA ASP A 23 -15.61 4.59 -0.34
C ASP A 23 -14.45 5.56 -0.50
N MET A 24 -13.25 5.18 -0.06
CA MET A 24 -12.04 5.98 -0.25
C MET A 24 -11.69 6.10 -1.74
N GLU A 25 -11.78 5.02 -2.51
CA GLU A 25 -11.56 5.06 -3.96
C GLU A 25 -12.59 5.96 -4.66
N MET A 26 -13.89 5.80 -4.34
CA MET A 26 -14.94 6.66 -4.84
C MET A 26 -14.64 8.13 -4.54
N MET A 27 -14.26 8.46 -3.30
CA MET A 27 -14.00 9.85 -2.91
C MET A 27 -12.77 10.43 -3.60
N LEU A 28 -11.68 9.66 -3.72
CA LEU A 28 -10.49 10.09 -4.47
C LEU A 28 -10.79 10.32 -5.94
N ASN A 29 -11.64 9.49 -6.57
CA ASN A 29 -12.08 9.67 -7.95
C ASN A 29 -13.01 10.88 -8.13
N LYS A 30 -13.77 11.28 -7.10
CA LYS A 30 -14.56 12.51 -7.11
C LYS A 30 -13.70 13.76 -6.95
N ILE A 31 -12.69 13.72 -6.08
CA ILE A 31 -11.79 14.87 -5.81
C ILE A 31 -10.80 15.07 -6.95
N VAL A 32 -10.30 13.96 -7.53
CA VAL A 32 -9.35 13.96 -8.63
C VAL A 32 -9.91 13.10 -9.78
N PRO A 33 -10.87 13.64 -10.56
CA PRO A 33 -11.48 12.91 -11.65
C PRO A 33 -10.52 12.66 -12.80
N GLU A 34 -10.71 11.51 -13.45
CA GLU A 34 -10.21 11.30 -14.80
C GLU A 34 -10.93 12.22 -15.80
N GLY A 35 -10.26 12.54 -16.91
CA GLY A 35 -10.87 13.32 -17.99
C GLY A 35 -10.90 14.84 -17.80
N LEU A 36 -10.35 15.37 -16.70
CA LEU A 36 -10.01 16.79 -16.64
C LEU A 36 -8.97 17.13 -17.72
N PRO A 37 -8.87 18.40 -18.19
CA PRO A 37 -7.95 18.81 -19.24
C PRO A 37 -6.50 18.91 -18.74
N TYR A 38 -5.99 17.79 -18.21
CA TYR A 38 -4.62 17.62 -17.80
C TYR A 38 -3.68 17.72 -19.00
N ARG A 39 -2.59 18.47 -18.85
CA ARG A 39 -1.56 18.60 -19.89
C ARG A 39 -0.73 17.32 -20.04
N HIS A 40 -0.57 16.59 -18.96
CA HIS A 40 0.09 15.29 -18.95
C HIS A 40 -0.96 14.21 -19.23
N SER A 41 -0.93 13.62 -20.43
CA SER A 41 -1.96 12.69 -20.89
C SER A 41 -1.43 11.57 -21.78
N CYS A 42 -0.11 11.47 -21.95
CA CYS A 42 0.51 10.52 -22.88
C CYS A 42 0.51 9.08 -22.38
N GLU A 43 0.30 8.85 -21.07
CA GLU A 43 0.37 7.52 -20.45
C GLU A 43 -1.00 6.94 -20.06
N GLY A 44 -2.09 7.56 -20.53
CA GLY A 44 -3.47 7.13 -20.27
C GLY A 44 -4.29 8.14 -19.46
N PRO A 45 -5.62 7.96 -19.40
CA PRO A 45 -6.53 8.87 -18.70
C PRO A 45 -6.37 8.84 -17.17
N ASP A 46 -5.85 7.74 -16.63
CA ASP A 46 -5.67 7.48 -15.20
C ASP A 46 -4.31 7.95 -14.64
N ASP A 47 -3.38 8.35 -15.53
CA ASP A 47 -2.00 8.62 -15.14
C ASP A 47 -1.80 9.94 -14.38
N MET A 48 -2.15 11.08 -14.98
CA MET A 48 -2.08 12.36 -14.28
C MET A 48 -2.92 12.42 -13.00
N PRO A 49 -4.18 11.93 -12.96
CA PRO A 49 -4.92 11.91 -11.70
C PRO A 49 -4.25 10.99 -10.65
N ALA A 50 -3.58 9.91 -11.05
CA ALA A 50 -2.80 9.08 -10.12
C ALA A 50 -1.64 9.85 -9.47
N HIS A 51 -0.95 10.71 -10.21
CA HIS A 51 0.08 11.59 -9.64
C HIS A 51 -0.50 12.58 -8.62
N VAL A 52 -1.66 13.17 -8.90
CA VAL A 52 -2.32 14.10 -7.96
C VAL A 52 -2.75 13.38 -6.68
N LYS A 53 -3.40 12.21 -6.81
CA LYS A 53 -3.82 11.38 -5.66
C LYS A 53 -2.61 10.95 -4.82
N ALA A 54 -1.50 10.58 -5.47
CA ALA A 54 -0.26 10.21 -4.78
C ALA A 54 0.34 11.38 -3.99
N CYS A 55 0.30 12.62 -4.52
CA CYS A 55 0.75 13.81 -3.80
C CYS A 55 -0.13 14.14 -2.58
N PHE A 56 -1.44 13.86 -2.63
CA PHE A 56 -2.32 14.09 -1.48
C PHE A 56 -2.08 13.13 -0.33
N LEU A 57 -1.87 11.84 -0.62
CA LEU A 57 -1.68 10.82 0.42
C LEU A 57 -0.22 10.70 0.87
N GLY A 58 0.74 10.92 -0.03
CA GLY A 58 2.16 10.86 0.24
C GLY A 58 2.79 9.49 0.00
N SER A 59 4.10 9.48 -0.24
CA SER A 59 4.87 8.29 -0.63
C SER A 59 5.52 7.55 0.54
N SER A 60 5.27 7.94 1.79
CA SER A 60 5.95 7.34 2.94
C SER A 60 5.16 7.39 4.24
N LEU A 61 5.38 6.38 5.07
CA LEU A 61 4.85 6.28 6.43
C LEU A 61 5.99 6.13 7.43
N THR A 62 5.84 6.79 8.57
CA THR A 62 6.68 6.63 9.76
C THR A 62 5.81 5.96 10.82
N ILE A 63 6.13 4.72 11.17
CA ILE A 63 5.34 3.91 12.11
C ILE A 63 6.28 3.51 13.26
N PRO A 64 5.94 3.79 14.53
CA PRO A 64 6.73 3.34 15.66
C PRO A 64 6.76 1.81 15.75
N ILE A 65 7.82 1.29 16.38
CA ILE A 65 7.96 -0.14 16.67
C ILE A 65 8.05 -0.29 18.18
N THR A 66 7.18 -1.13 18.75
CA THR A 66 7.17 -1.51 20.17
C THR A 66 7.22 -3.03 20.26
N ASP A 67 8.15 -3.56 21.04
CA ASP A 67 8.36 -5.01 21.24
C ASP A 67 8.46 -5.82 19.94
N GLY A 68 9.15 -5.24 18.95
CA GLY A 68 9.37 -5.87 17.65
C GLY A 68 8.16 -5.85 16.72
N LYS A 69 7.07 -5.18 17.09
CA LYS A 69 5.84 -5.07 16.28
C LYS A 69 5.56 -3.62 15.88
N LEU A 70 4.87 -3.44 14.76
CA LEU A 70 4.35 -2.12 14.36
C LEU A 70 3.31 -1.67 15.38
N SER A 71 3.46 -0.45 15.90
CA SER A 71 2.54 0.14 16.87
C SER A 71 1.37 0.78 16.14
N LEU A 72 0.36 -0.02 15.79
CA LEU A 72 -0.86 0.41 15.12
C LEU A 72 -2.05 0.43 16.10
N GLY A 73 -3.02 1.32 15.86
CA GLY A 73 -4.31 1.27 16.54
C GLY A 73 -5.12 0.04 16.11
N THR A 74 -6.09 -0.38 16.92
CA THR A 74 -6.88 -1.62 16.72
C THR A 74 -7.42 -1.81 15.30
N TRP A 75 -7.81 -0.73 14.65
CA TRP A 75 -8.38 -0.77 13.30
C TRP A 75 -7.40 -0.35 12.20
N GLN A 76 -6.24 0.18 12.56
CA GLN A 76 -5.29 0.70 11.57
C GLN A 76 -4.57 -0.44 10.84
N GLY A 77 -4.56 -0.37 9.52
CA GLY A 77 -3.67 -1.15 8.66
C GLY A 77 -2.84 -0.26 7.76
N VAL A 78 -1.74 -0.81 7.27
CA VAL A 78 -0.91 -0.16 6.25
C VAL A 78 -1.49 -0.47 4.89
N TRP A 79 -1.81 0.57 4.12
CA TRP A 79 -2.39 0.47 2.78
C TRP A 79 -1.33 0.77 1.72
N LEU A 80 -1.24 -0.10 0.71
CA LEU A 80 -0.64 0.26 -0.58
C LEU A 80 -1.74 0.81 -1.48
N CYS A 81 -1.59 2.08 -1.84
CA CYS A 81 -2.56 2.84 -2.60
C CYS A 81 -2.17 2.85 -4.08
N GLU A 82 -2.74 1.95 -4.87
CA GLU A 82 -2.57 1.94 -6.32
C GLU A 82 -3.61 2.86 -6.98
N HIS A 83 -3.13 3.90 -7.67
CA HIS A 83 -4.02 4.87 -8.31
C HIS A 83 -4.19 4.67 -9.81
N ARG A 84 -3.41 3.76 -10.43
CA ARG A 84 -3.54 3.37 -11.83
C ARG A 84 -4.44 2.15 -11.96
N ASP A 85 -5.26 2.10 -13.01
CA ASP A 85 -6.09 0.94 -13.34
C ASP A 85 -5.23 -0.23 -13.83
N GLN A 86 -4.16 0.10 -14.57
CA GLN A 86 -3.23 -0.86 -15.14
C GLN A 86 -1.81 -0.55 -14.70
N ALA A 87 -1.51 -0.89 -13.44
CA ALA A 87 -0.20 -0.69 -12.85
C ALA A 87 0.76 -1.84 -13.13
N GLY A 88 2.05 -1.52 -13.27
CA GLY A 88 3.14 -2.48 -13.11
C GLY A 88 3.47 -2.75 -11.65
N SER A 89 4.43 -3.64 -11.40
CA SER A 89 4.89 -3.99 -10.04
C SER A 89 5.37 -2.77 -9.25
N ARG A 90 4.97 -2.67 -7.98
CA ARG A 90 5.43 -1.62 -7.07
C ARG A 90 6.64 -2.04 -6.25
N LYS A 91 7.46 -1.05 -5.89
CA LYS A 91 8.68 -1.22 -5.10
C LYS A 91 8.54 -0.44 -3.80
N LEU A 92 8.64 -1.15 -2.69
CA LEU A 92 8.66 -0.57 -1.36
C LEU A 92 10.08 -0.60 -0.80
N LYS A 93 10.45 0.45 -0.08
CA LYS A 93 11.73 0.56 0.62
C LYS A 93 11.47 0.79 2.10
N ASN A 94 12.04 -0.07 2.94
CA ASN A 94 12.10 0.19 4.36
C ASN A 94 13.36 0.99 4.71
N LEU A 95 13.20 2.05 5.50
CA LEU A 95 14.30 2.81 6.08
C LEU A 95 14.56 2.24 7.48
N ALA A 96 15.10 1.02 7.55
CA ALA A 96 15.53 0.46 8.83
C ALA A 96 16.79 1.18 9.29
N LYS A 97 16.66 2.18 10.17
CA LYS A 97 17.73 2.57 11.09
C LYS A 97 17.46 1.90 12.44
N ALA A 98 17.62 0.59 12.48
CA ALA A 98 17.59 -0.20 13.70
C ALA A 98 18.92 -0.96 13.77
N ASN A 99 19.74 -0.60 14.74
CA ASN A 99 21.08 -1.19 14.94
C ASN A 99 20.96 -2.71 15.06
N MET A 100 21.97 -3.45 14.62
CA MET A 100 21.99 -4.93 14.49
C MET A 100 21.48 -5.73 15.72
N ALA A 101 21.42 -5.13 16.91
CA ALA A 101 20.82 -5.74 18.10
C ALA A 101 19.30 -5.99 17.96
N GLN A 102 18.56 -5.19 17.19
CA GLN A 102 17.14 -5.39 16.92
C GLN A 102 16.89 -6.37 15.77
N GLN A 103 17.91 -6.67 14.96
CA GLN A 103 17.81 -7.60 13.81
C GLN A 103 17.84 -9.07 14.22
N ARG A 104 18.32 -9.42 15.43
CA ARG A 104 18.35 -10.80 15.92
C ARG A 104 16.98 -11.38 16.29
N ALA A 105 15.92 -10.56 16.29
CA ALA A 105 14.55 -11.02 16.41
C ALA A 105 13.90 -11.36 15.05
N ALA A 106 14.51 -11.00 13.92
CA ALA A 106 13.91 -11.10 12.58
C ALA A 106 14.39 -12.31 11.74
N ALA A 107 15.12 -13.26 12.33
CA ALA A 107 15.79 -14.32 11.57
C ALA A 107 15.18 -15.74 11.71
N VAL A 108 13.98 -15.90 12.29
CA VAL A 108 13.44 -17.23 12.60
C VAL A 108 11.94 -17.30 12.31
N ILE A 109 11.57 -17.69 11.09
CA ILE A 109 10.74 -18.86 10.76
C ILE A 109 10.27 -18.76 9.30
N ALA A 110 10.89 -19.59 8.46
CA ALA A 110 10.34 -19.99 7.18
C ALA A 110 9.28 -21.10 7.38
N ALA A 111 8.25 -21.07 6.54
CA ALA A 111 7.27 -22.10 6.23
C ALA A 111 6.15 -22.39 7.26
N SER A 112 4.89 -22.11 6.88
CA SER A 112 3.97 -23.16 6.42
C SER A 112 2.54 -22.68 6.10
N ARG A 113 2.08 -23.10 4.91
CA ARG A 113 0.72 -23.59 4.56
C ARG A 113 -0.47 -22.62 4.49
N GLY A 114 -0.79 -22.26 3.24
CA GLY A 114 -2.08 -22.58 2.59
C GLY A 114 -3.36 -22.02 3.21
N GLY A 115 -3.84 -20.89 2.68
CA GLY A 115 -5.18 -20.34 2.92
C GLY A 115 -5.76 -19.74 1.63
N LEU A 116 -7.05 -19.99 1.41
CA LEU A 116 -7.81 -19.81 0.18
C LEU A 116 -7.95 -18.34 -0.24
N TRP A 117 -7.69 -18.05 -1.52
CA TRP A 117 -7.79 -16.72 -2.13
C TRP A 117 -9.19 -16.53 -2.74
N THR A 118 -9.92 -15.51 -2.34
CA THR A 118 -11.15 -15.08 -3.03
C THR A 118 -11.03 -13.64 -3.50
N SER A 119 -11.04 -13.47 -4.83
CA SER A 119 -10.99 -12.19 -5.53
C SER A 119 -12.29 -11.40 -5.36
N HIS A 120 -12.24 -10.22 -4.72
CA HIS A 120 -13.30 -9.19 -4.86
C HIS A 120 -12.68 -7.77 -4.95
N ARG A 121 -12.71 -7.26 -6.19
CA ARG A 121 -12.96 -5.88 -6.68
C ARG A 121 -12.27 -4.61 -6.13
N SER A 122 -11.51 -4.60 -5.04
CA SER A 122 -10.82 -3.36 -4.59
C SER A 122 -9.34 -3.29 -5.03
N LYS A 123 -8.85 -2.14 -5.53
CA LYS A 123 -7.43 -1.92 -5.93
C LYS A 123 -6.43 -1.84 -4.76
N TRP A 124 -6.90 -1.96 -3.53
CA TRP A 124 -6.15 -1.63 -2.31
C TRP A 124 -5.84 -2.90 -1.52
N GLU A 125 -4.56 -3.14 -1.29
CA GLU A 125 -4.06 -4.24 -0.46
C GLU A 125 -3.79 -3.76 0.96
N THR A 126 -4.23 -4.54 1.96
CA THR A 126 -4.07 -4.24 3.38
C THR A 126 -3.14 -5.24 4.05
N LEU A 127 -2.16 -4.75 4.80
CA LEU A 127 -1.40 -5.55 5.75
C LEU A 127 -2.09 -5.46 7.13
N ARG A 128 -2.50 -6.61 7.68
CA ARG A 128 -3.12 -6.73 9.03
C ARG A 128 -2.08 -7.19 10.06
N ASP A 129 -2.44 -7.10 11.34
CA ASP A 129 -1.58 -7.50 12.47
C ASP A 129 -0.93 -8.88 12.28
N GLY A 130 0.36 -8.97 12.60
CA GLY A 130 1.19 -10.18 12.46
C GLY A 130 2.04 -10.23 11.18
N VAL A 131 1.97 -9.22 10.32
CA VAL A 131 2.83 -9.08 9.13
C VAL A 131 4.27 -8.78 9.56
N ASP A 132 5.16 -9.71 9.23
CA ASP A 132 6.60 -9.54 9.41
C ASP A 132 7.09 -8.40 8.49
N ILE A 133 8.15 -7.71 8.88
CA ILE A 133 8.78 -6.64 8.08
C ILE A 133 9.17 -7.13 6.68
N ASP A 134 9.39 -8.44 6.54
CA ASP A 134 9.73 -9.15 5.30
C ASP A 134 8.52 -9.46 4.40
N ASP A 135 7.30 -9.36 4.90
CA ASP A 135 6.07 -9.53 4.10
C ASP A 135 5.70 -8.24 3.36
N VAL A 136 6.05 -7.09 3.94
CA VAL A 136 5.89 -5.77 3.30
C VAL A 136 6.70 -5.66 2.00
N THR A 137 7.82 -6.39 1.88
CA THR A 137 8.73 -6.30 0.72
C THR A 137 8.36 -7.23 -0.45
N LYS A 138 7.32 -8.07 -0.31
CA LYS A 138 6.93 -9.08 -1.32
C LYS A 138 5.64 -8.78 -2.09
N MET A 139 5.02 -7.61 -1.89
CA MET A 139 3.81 -7.22 -2.63
C MET A 139 4.12 -6.96 -4.12
N SER A 140 3.94 -7.99 -4.93
CA SER A 140 3.88 -7.93 -6.39
C SER A 140 2.44 -8.17 -6.81
N THR A 141 1.69 -7.10 -7.09
CA THR A 141 0.38 -7.21 -7.72
C THR A 141 0.53 -7.87 -9.10
N ARG A 142 0.01 -9.09 -9.26
CA ARG A 142 -0.17 -9.73 -10.57
C ARG A 142 -1.58 -9.38 -11.06
N THR A 143 -1.67 -8.55 -12.10
CA THR A 143 -2.90 -8.33 -12.85
C THR A 143 -3.16 -9.51 -13.79
N ARG A 144 -4.41 -9.94 -13.87
CA ARG A 144 -4.90 -11.03 -14.71
C ARG A 144 -4.87 -10.58 -16.18
N THR A 145 -4.26 -11.39 -17.05
CA THR A 145 -4.29 -11.28 -18.52
C THR A 145 -5.70 -11.20 -19.08
#